data_AF-A0A953YWI7-F1
#
_entry.id   AF-A0A953YWI7-F1
#
_cell.length_a   1.000
_cell.length_b   1.000
_cell.length_c   1.000
_cell.angle_alpha   90.00
_cell.angle_beta   90.00
_cell.angle_gamma   90.00
#
_symmetry.space_group_name_H-M   'P 1'
#
loop_
_entity.id
_entity.type
_entity.pdbx_description
1 polymer ?
#
loop_
_entity_poly.entity_id
_entity_poly.type
_entity_poly.pdbx_seq_one_letter_code
_entity_poly.pdbx_strand_id
1 'polypeptide(L)'
;FLSIGTNDLVQYLLAVDRNNDALGDLYSPLHPAVLRLLHDVIKLGQKHGKRVLVCGEMAADPAQTRLLLALGLTDFSLHPGSMLEVRQIIRESDHHALRRRASTLLRAPDREAIERAIARL
;
A
#
# COMPACT_ATOMS: atom_id res chain seq x y z
N PHE A 1 7.61 -15.82 -6.52
CA PHE A 1 7.37 -14.45 -6.02
C PHE A 1 5.94 -14.08 -6.35
N LEU A 2 5.41 -12.99 -5.80
CA LEU A 2 4.10 -12.43 -6.12
C LEU A 2 4.25 -10.96 -6.47
N SER A 3 3.55 -10.50 -7.51
CA SER A 3 3.44 -9.08 -7.88
C SER A 3 1.99 -8.65 -7.71
N ILE A 4 1.73 -7.71 -6.81
CA ILE A 4 0.39 -7.20 -6.54
C ILE A 4 0.14 -5.99 -7.44
N GLY A 5 -0.76 -6.14 -8.40
CA GLY A 5 -1.32 -5.03 -9.17
C GLY A 5 -2.40 -4.32 -8.37
N THR A 6 -2.07 -3.18 -7.77
CA THR A 6 -2.99 -2.48 -6.85
C THR A 6 -4.25 -1.96 -7.54
N ASN A 7 -4.15 -1.52 -8.79
CA ASN A 7 -5.28 -1.00 -9.54
C ASN A 7 -6.40 -2.04 -9.71
N ASP A 8 -6.04 -3.23 -10.23
CA ASP A 8 -7.00 -4.32 -10.41
C ASP A 8 -7.46 -4.90 -9.07
N LEU A 9 -6.55 -4.98 -8.09
CA LEU A 9 -6.89 -5.48 -6.76
C LEU A 9 -8.00 -4.66 -6.12
N VAL A 10 -7.89 -3.34 -6.15
CA VAL A 10 -8.92 -2.44 -5.58
C VAL A 10 -10.23 -2.61 -6.32
N GLN A 11 -10.20 -2.64 -7.65
CA GLN A 11 -11.39 -2.81 -8.48
C GLN A 11 -12.13 -4.11 -8.17
N TYR A 12 -11.43 -5.25 -8.11
CA TYR A 12 -12.07 -6.53 -7.82
C TYR A 12 -12.48 -6.67 -6.35
N LEU A 13 -11.68 -6.16 -5.42
CA LEU A 13 -11.99 -6.28 -3.99
C LEU A 13 -13.18 -5.43 -3.59
N LEU A 14 -13.32 -4.22 -4.16
CA LEU A 14 -14.41 -3.30 -3.86
C LEU A 14 -15.61 -3.47 -4.81
N ALA A 15 -15.47 -4.29 -5.86
CA ALA A 15 -16.45 -4.42 -6.93
C ALA A 15 -16.80 -3.07 -7.60
N VAL A 16 -15.77 -2.25 -7.86
CA VAL A 16 -15.89 -0.90 -8.43
C VAL A 16 -15.03 -0.79 -9.68
N ASP A 17 -15.65 -0.47 -10.82
CA ASP A 17 -14.92 -0.17 -12.05
C ASP A 17 -14.30 1.24 -11.98
N ARG A 18 -12.97 1.32 -12.05
CA ARG A 18 -12.22 2.59 -11.98
C ARG A 18 -12.38 3.47 -13.21
N ASN A 19 -12.85 2.91 -14.33
CA ASN A 19 -13.11 3.67 -15.57
C ASN A 19 -14.54 4.20 -15.64
N ASN A 20 -15.36 3.94 -14.61
CA ASN A 20 -16.71 4.44 -14.52
C ASN A 20 -16.76 5.66 -13.59
N ASP A 21 -16.83 6.86 -14.17
CA ASP A 21 -16.83 8.13 -13.44
C ASP A 21 -17.94 8.21 -12.37
N ALA A 22 -19.09 7.55 -12.58
CA ALA A 22 -20.18 7.52 -11.61
C ALA A 22 -19.84 6.76 -10.32
N LEU A 23 -18.79 5.94 -10.32
CA LEU A 23 -18.34 5.15 -9.17
C LEU A 23 -16.97 5.59 -8.62
N GLY A 24 -16.39 6.67 -9.15
CA GLY A 24 -15.04 7.12 -8.80
C GLY A 24 -14.84 7.31 -7.29
N ASP A 25 -15.85 7.84 -6.60
CA ASP A 25 -15.81 8.06 -5.14
C ASP A 25 -15.72 6.76 -4.32
N LEU A 26 -16.17 5.63 -4.88
CA LEU A 26 -16.12 4.32 -4.24
C LEU A 26 -14.77 3.61 -4.47
N TYR A 27 -14.02 4.00 -5.50
CA TYR A 27 -12.69 3.47 -5.75
C TYR A 27 -11.70 4.08 -4.75
N SER A 28 -11.20 3.27 -3.80
CA SER A 28 -10.23 3.74 -2.82
C SER A 28 -9.11 2.71 -2.58
N PRO A 29 -7.88 2.99 -3.04
CA PRO A 29 -6.70 2.22 -2.65
C PRO A 29 -6.43 2.23 -1.14
N LEU A 30 -6.92 3.27 -0.44
CA LEU A 30 -6.84 3.42 1.00
C LEU A 30 -8.08 2.85 1.73
N HIS A 31 -8.80 1.91 1.12
CA HIS A 31 -9.87 1.21 1.81
C HIS A 31 -9.31 0.21 2.85
N PRO A 32 -9.88 0.09 4.07
CA PRO A 32 -9.35 -0.80 5.10
C PRO A 32 -9.21 -2.26 4.68
N ALA A 33 -10.13 -2.77 3.84
CA ALA A 33 -10.04 -4.13 3.31
C ALA A 33 -8.82 -4.32 2.39
N VAL A 34 -8.45 -3.30 1.60
CA VAL A 34 -7.28 -3.34 0.71
C VAL A 34 -6.01 -3.41 1.55
N LEU A 35 -5.88 -2.55 2.57
CA LEU A 35 -4.71 -2.52 3.45
C LEU A 35 -4.52 -3.85 4.20
N ARG A 36 -5.61 -4.43 4.73
CA ARG A 36 -5.58 -5.74 5.40
C ARG A 36 -5.14 -6.84 4.44
N LEU A 37 -5.70 -6.88 3.23
CA LEU A 37 -5.33 -7.88 2.23
C LEU A 37 -3.86 -7.75 1.81
N LEU A 38 -3.38 -6.53 1.55
CA LEU A 38 -1.97 -6.27 1.26
C LEU A 38 -1.07 -6.78 2.38
N HIS A 39 -1.39 -6.43 3.64
CA HIS A 39 -0.63 -6.89 4.80
C HIS A 39 -0.58 -8.42 4.90
N ASP A 40 -1.71 -9.08 4.73
CA ASP A 40 -1.82 -10.53 4.85
C ASP A 40 -1.06 -11.24 3.73
N VAL A 41 -1.16 -10.78 2.48
CA VAL A 41 -0.42 -11.34 1.35
C VAL A 41 1.09 -11.16 1.53
N ILE A 42 1.54 -9.96 1.93
CA ILE A 42 2.94 -9.67 2.20
C ILE A 42 3.48 -10.60 3.31
N LYS A 43 2.75 -10.67 4.44
CA LYS A 43 3.12 -11.50 5.59
C LYS A 43 3.16 -12.99 5.23
N LEU A 44 2.20 -13.46 4.43
CA LEU A 44 2.16 -14.84 3.97
C LEU A 44 3.33 -15.15 3.04
N GLY A 45 3.64 -14.27 2.09
CA GLY A 45 4.80 -14.42 1.22
C GLY A 45 6.10 -14.51 2.01
N GLN A 46 6.30 -13.61 2.98
CA GLN A 46 7.45 -13.64 3.89
C GLN A 46 7.54 -14.95 4.67
N LYS A 47 6.43 -15.42 5.25
CA LYS A 47 6.34 -16.70 5.97
C LYS A 47 6.80 -17.89 5.11
N HIS A 48 6.56 -17.84 3.81
CA HIS A 48 6.93 -18.90 2.87
C HIS A 48 8.24 -18.64 2.10
N GLY A 49 9.02 -17.62 2.51
CA GLY A 49 10.26 -17.25 1.82
C GLY A 49 10.04 -16.82 0.36
N LYS A 50 8.84 -16.33 0.03
CA LYS A 50 8.49 -15.83 -1.30
C LYS A 50 8.52 -14.30 -1.27
N ARG A 51 9.30 -13.71 -2.18
CA ARG A 51 9.28 -12.26 -2.43
C ARG A 51 7.87 -11.82 -2.84
N VAL A 52 7.40 -10.72 -2.26
CA VAL A 52 6.15 -10.05 -2.60
C VAL A 52 6.49 -8.61 -2.95
N LEU A 53 6.06 -8.19 -4.12
CA LEU A 53 6.27 -6.84 -4.62
C LEU A 53 4.94 -6.20 -5.01
N VAL A 54 4.87 -4.87 -4.93
CA VAL A 54 3.70 -4.10 -5.37
C VAL A 54 4.08 -3.32 -6.62
N CYS A 55 3.17 -3.33 -7.59
CA CYS A 55 3.24 -2.50 -8.80
C CYS A 55 1.97 -1.65 -8.93
N GLY A 56 2.01 -0.73 -9.90
CA GLY A 56 0.94 0.23 -10.15
C GLY A 56 1.16 1.55 -9.43
N GLU A 57 0.13 2.40 -9.47
CA GLU A 57 0.19 3.78 -8.99
C GLU A 57 0.50 3.87 -7.49
N MET A 58 -0.06 2.96 -6.69
CA MET A 58 0.19 2.90 -5.26
C MET A 58 1.68 2.71 -4.91
N ALA A 59 2.40 1.91 -5.69
CA ALA A 59 3.84 1.69 -5.49
C ALA A 59 4.63 2.95 -5.85
N ALA A 60 4.20 3.64 -6.90
CA ALA A 60 4.86 4.82 -7.45
C ALA A 60 4.54 6.12 -6.70
N ASP A 61 3.55 6.10 -5.81
CA ASP A 61 3.11 7.25 -5.02
C ASP A 61 4.02 7.47 -3.78
N PRO A 62 4.79 8.58 -3.74
CA PRO A 62 5.62 8.94 -2.60
C PRO A 62 4.85 9.00 -1.28
N ALA A 63 3.60 9.49 -1.30
CA ALA A 63 2.76 9.62 -0.12
C ALA A 63 2.39 8.25 0.50
N GLN A 64 2.43 7.19 -0.30
CA GLN A 64 2.08 5.83 0.13
C GLN A 64 3.30 4.96 0.42
N THR A 65 4.51 5.46 0.19
CA THR A 65 5.74 4.70 0.41
C THR A 65 5.87 4.27 1.88
N ARG A 66 5.69 5.18 2.84
CA ARG A 66 5.76 4.86 4.28
C ARG A 66 4.65 3.91 4.72
N LEU A 67 3.45 4.01 4.12
CA LEU A 67 2.36 3.05 4.33
C LEU A 67 2.80 1.64 3.92
N LEU A 68 3.28 1.47 2.69
CA LEU A 68 3.68 0.16 2.16
C LEU A 68 4.83 -0.46 2.99
N LEU A 69 5.81 0.35 3.40
CA LEU A 69 6.86 -0.06 4.32
C LEU A 69 6.30 -0.51 5.68
N ALA A 70 5.33 0.22 6.24
CA ALA A 70 4.68 -0.15 7.50
C ALA A 70 3.93 -1.49 7.38
N LEU A 71 3.21 -1.71 6.27
CA LEU A 71 2.54 -2.99 5.99
C LEU A 71 3.53 -4.16 5.85
N GLY A 72 4.79 -3.86 5.54
CA GLY A 72 5.91 -4.79 5.53
C GLY A 72 6.50 -5.06 4.16
N LEU A 73 6.16 -4.25 3.16
CA LEU A 73 6.68 -4.40 1.80
C LEU A 73 8.18 -4.08 1.76
N THR A 74 8.95 -4.93 1.07
CA THR A 74 10.41 -4.77 0.89
C THR A 74 10.81 -4.56 -0.57
N ASP A 75 9.92 -4.92 -1.50
CA ASP A 75 10.21 -4.92 -2.93
C ASP A 75 9.17 -4.05 -3.65
N PHE A 76 9.64 -3.00 -4.34
CA PHE A 76 8.80 -2.06 -5.10
C PHE A 76 9.09 -2.19 -6.60
N SER A 77 8.04 -2.19 -7.43
CA SER A 77 8.17 -2.10 -8.88
C SER A 77 7.60 -0.77 -9.36
N LEU A 78 8.48 0.10 -9.84
CA LEU A 78 8.21 1.52 -10.03
C LEU A 78 8.51 1.96 -11.46
N HIS A 79 7.81 3.00 -11.91
CA HIS A 79 8.22 3.75 -13.09
C HIS A 79 9.51 4.54 -12.77
N PRO A 80 10.48 4.67 -13.69
CA PRO A 80 11.73 5.38 -13.44
C PRO A 80 11.56 6.81 -12.90
N GLY A 81 10.49 7.50 -13.33
CA GLY A 81 10.18 8.88 -12.92
C GLY A 81 9.92 9.07 -11.42
N SER A 82 9.39 8.05 -10.71
CA SER A 82 9.16 8.12 -9.25
C SER A 82 10.25 7.44 -8.42
N MET A 83 11.20 6.76 -9.08
CA MET A 83 12.20 5.93 -8.40
C MET A 83 13.07 6.73 -7.42
N LEU A 84 13.49 7.95 -7.77
CA LEU A 84 14.38 8.75 -6.93
C LEU A 84 13.69 9.24 -5.66
N GLU A 85 12.45 9.69 -5.77
CA GLU A 85 11.66 10.20 -4.66
C GLU A 85 11.27 9.09 -3.67
N VAL A 86 10.75 7.97 -4.20
CA VAL A 86 10.46 6.78 -3.38
C VAL A 86 11.73 6.29 -2.68
N ARG A 87 12.87 6.24 -3.38
CA ARG A 87 14.16 5.85 -2.77
C ARG A 87 14.58 6.81 -1.65
N GLN A 88 14.40 8.12 -1.84
CA GLN A 88 14.70 9.11 -0.80
C GLN A 88 13.84 8.86 0.44
N ILE A 89 12.53 8.69 0.27
CA ILE A 89 11.61 8.43 1.39
C ILE A 89 11.96 7.13 2.12
N ILE A 90 12.31 6.06 1.39
CA ILE A 90 12.76 4.81 2.01
C ILE A 90 14.02 5.06 2.86
N ARG A 91 15.00 5.82 2.36
CA ARG A 91 16.24 6.12 3.08
C ARG A 91 16.05 6.99 4.32
N GLU A 92 15.05 7.86 4.30
CA GLU A 92 14.70 8.76 5.41
C GLU A 92 13.74 8.11 6.43
N SER A 93 13.30 6.88 6.17
CA SER A 93 12.32 6.18 7.02
C SER A 93 12.99 5.25 8.02
N ASP A 94 12.60 5.34 9.30
CA ASP A 94 12.89 4.30 10.29
C ASP A 94 11.92 3.13 10.07
N HIS A 95 12.41 2.09 9.40
CA HIS A 95 11.61 0.91 9.10
C HIS A 95 11.02 0.25 10.36
N HIS A 96 11.78 0.17 11.46
CA HIS A 96 11.28 -0.44 12.69
C HIS A 96 10.18 0.42 13.32
N ALA A 97 10.33 1.75 13.30
CA ALA A 97 9.28 2.65 13.76
C ALA A 97 7.99 2.52 12.93
N LEU A 98 8.11 2.46 11.60
CA LEU A 98 6.96 2.26 10.71
C LEU A 98 6.25 0.93 10.99
N ARG A 99 7.00 -0.17 11.17
CA ARG A 99 6.44 -1.49 11.49
C ARG A 99 5.64 -1.48 12.80
N ARG A 100 6.07 -0.73 13.82
CA ARG A 100 5.29 -0.58 15.08
C ARG A 100 3.94 0.11 14.86
N ARG A 101 3.84 1.01 13.88
CA ARG A 101 2.62 1.78 13.57
C ARG A 101 1.65 1.05 12.63
N ALA A 102 2.05 -0.10 12.07
CA ALA A 102 1.21 -0.91 11.19
C ALA A 102 -0.15 -1.29 11.82
N SER A 103 -0.15 -1.61 13.12
CA SER A 103 -1.39 -1.98 13.82
C SER A 103 -2.42 -0.86 13.85
N THR A 104 -2.00 0.41 13.94
CA THR A 104 -2.88 1.58 13.90
C THR A 104 -3.52 1.73 12.53
N LEU A 105 -2.74 1.56 11.46
CA LEU A 105 -3.23 1.61 10.07
C LEU A 105 -4.26 0.50 9.81
N LEU A 106 -3.98 -0.72 10.26
CA LEU A 106 -4.86 -1.88 10.02
C LEU A 106 -6.17 -1.84 10.82
N ARG A 107 -6.20 -1.08 11.93
CA ARG A 107 -7.37 -0.88 12.77
C ARG A 107 -8.20 0.35 12.38
N ALA A 108 -7.71 1.19 11.46
CA ALA A 108 -8.45 2.35 11.00
C ALA A 108 -9.78 1.90 10.33
N PRO A 109 -10.92 2.50 10.70
CA PRO A 109 -12.23 2.03 10.26
C PRO A 109 -12.58 2.44 8.83
N ASP A 110 -11.95 3.49 8.31
CA ASP A 110 -12.27 4.11 7.02
C ASP A 110 -11.05 4.79 6.40
N ARG A 111 -11.25 5.30 5.18
CA ARG A 111 -10.24 6.01 4.39
C ARG A 111 -9.67 7.23 5.14
N GLU A 112 -10.53 8.05 5.72
CA GLU A 112 -10.13 9.31 6.36
C GLU A 112 -9.24 9.04 7.59
N ALA A 113 -9.57 8.01 8.37
CA ALA A 113 -8.75 7.55 9.48
C ALA A 113 -7.39 7.00 9.02
N ILE A 114 -7.34 6.32 7.87
CA ILE A 114 -6.09 5.85 7.26
C ILE A 114 -5.22 7.04 6.84
N GLU A 115 -5.79 8.03 6.14
CA GLU A 115 -5.09 9.24 5.71
C GLU A 115 -4.51 10.00 6.92
N ARG A 116 -5.29 10.17 7.99
CA ARG A 116 -4.80 10.77 9.26
C ARG A 116 -3.68 9.96 9.91
N ALA A 117 -3.72 8.63 9.81
CA ALA A 117 -2.67 7.77 10.35
C ALA A 117 -1.38 7.84 9.53
N ILE A 118 -1.49 7.93 8.20
CA ILE A 118 -0.38 8.12 7.26
C ILE A 118 0.30 9.46 7.49
N ALA A 119 -0.45 10.54 7.69
CA ALA A 119 0.09 11.88 7.95
C ALA A 119 0.96 11.97 9.23
N ARG A 120 0.95 10.93 10.07
CA ARG A 120 1.74 10.85 11.30
C ARG A 120 2.92 9.86 11.19
N LEU A 121 3.12 9.21 10.03
CA LEU A 121 4.22 8.27 9.76
C LEU A 121 5.49 9.02 9.38
#